data_AF-A0A7J9XPN6-F1
#
_entry.id   AF-A0A7J9XPN6-F1
#
_cell.length_a   1.000
_cell.length_b   1.000
_cell.length_c   1.000
_cell.angle_alpha   90.00
_cell.angle_beta   90.00
_cell.angle_gamma   90.00
#
_symmetry.space_group_name_H-M   'P 1'
#
loop_
_entity.id
_entity.type
_entity.pdbx_description
1 polymer ?
#
loop_
_entity_poly.entity_id
_entity_poly.type
_entity_poly.pdbx_seq_one_letter_code
_entity_poly.pdbx_strand_id
1 'polypeptide(L)'
;MSDPLRLATTADPQPHDPADPPGALRVALLAGQGLPPAYGTDAWVALPDDHPGKWVAVLLAAECWRRYWTPDMRALRADAAERALRVRLRAMCRDLADGRDWRQHATAPSYAELERRRATPPEIVTVACVEPGCPATYSRPAHLHRPGTPTPRCWHHTDTAGREVA
;
A
#
# COMPACT_ATOMS: atom_id res chain seq x y z
N MET A 1 -37.96 30.44 -7.17
CA MET A 1 -37.27 29.17 -7.45
C MET A 1 -35.78 29.48 -7.43
N SER A 2 -35.16 29.33 -6.27
CA SER A 2 -33.75 29.62 -6.02
C SER A 2 -32.99 28.31 -5.92
N ASP A 3 -31.87 28.22 -6.62
CA ASP A 3 -30.98 27.05 -6.68
C ASP A 3 -29.94 27.13 -5.54
N PRO A 4 -29.99 26.25 -4.50
CA PRO A 4 -29.17 26.39 -3.30
C PRO A 4 -27.85 25.59 -3.33
N LEU A 5 -27.38 25.10 -4.48
CA LEU A 5 -26.20 24.22 -4.56
C LEU A 5 -25.11 24.71 -5.52
N ARG A 6 -24.65 25.96 -5.35
CA ARG A 6 -23.29 26.31 -5.76
C ARG A 6 -22.33 25.90 -4.65
N LEU A 7 -21.91 24.63 -4.71
CA LEU A 7 -20.71 24.15 -4.02
C LEU A 7 -19.57 25.09 -4.38
N ALA A 8 -19.00 25.75 -3.38
CA ALA A 8 -17.78 26.52 -3.54
C ALA A 8 -16.73 25.59 -4.15
N THR A 9 -16.36 25.85 -5.41
CA THR A 9 -15.20 25.26 -6.05
C THR A 9 -14.01 25.59 -5.15
N THR A 10 -13.59 24.64 -4.33
CA THR A 10 -12.32 24.69 -3.62
C THR A 10 -11.28 24.90 -4.70
N ALA A 11 -10.71 26.10 -4.76
CA ALA A 11 -9.63 26.42 -5.67
C ALA A 11 -8.59 25.30 -5.55
N ASP A 12 -8.28 24.68 -6.68
CA ASP A 12 -7.24 23.66 -6.76
C ASP A 12 -5.98 24.25 -6.10
N PRO A 13 -5.41 23.59 -5.07
CA PRO A 13 -4.21 24.10 -4.44
C PRO A 13 -3.15 24.22 -5.53
N GLN A 14 -2.71 25.46 -5.78
CA GLN A 14 -1.66 25.74 -6.77
C GLN A 14 -0.48 24.79 -6.49
N PRO A 15 0.02 24.05 -7.50
CA PRO A 15 1.12 23.14 -7.32
C PRO A 15 2.31 23.94 -6.79
N HIS A 16 2.74 23.61 -5.57
CA HIS A 16 3.92 24.22 -4.99
C HIS A 16 5.13 23.83 -5.85
N ASP A 17 5.86 24.83 -6.33
CA ASP A 17 7.13 24.62 -7.01
C ASP A 17 8.10 23.90 -6.04
N PRO A 18 8.56 22.67 -6.34
CA PRO A 18 9.47 21.93 -5.47
C PRO A 18 10.83 22.63 -5.29
N ALA A 19 11.15 23.61 -6.14
CA ALA A 19 12.37 24.41 -6.04
C ALA A 19 12.24 25.59 -5.05
N ASP A 20 11.04 25.95 -4.56
CA ASP A 20 10.89 27.07 -3.64
C ASP A 20 11.19 26.61 -2.20
N PRO A 21 12.32 27.05 -1.59
CA PRO A 21 12.64 26.69 -0.24
C PRO A 21 11.54 27.20 0.71
N PRO A 22 11.24 26.49 1.81
CA PRO A 22 10.23 26.95 2.75
C PRO A 22 10.55 28.37 3.20
N GLY A 23 9.53 29.22 3.33
CA GLY A 23 9.71 30.63 3.65
C GLY A 23 10.63 30.89 4.85
N ALA A 24 10.62 29.97 5.84
CA ALA A 24 11.52 29.98 6.99
C ALA A 24 13.02 29.83 6.64
N LEU A 25 13.35 28.99 5.66
CA LEU A 25 14.72 28.77 5.16
C LEU A 25 15.20 30.00 4.37
N ARG A 26 14.26 30.68 3.68
CA ARG A 26 14.49 31.96 3.03
C ARG A 26 14.82 33.06 4.03
N VAL A 27 14.10 33.17 5.14
CA VAL A 27 14.38 34.15 6.21
C VAL A 27 15.75 33.91 6.85
N ALA A 28 16.11 32.64 7.12
CA ALA A 28 17.42 32.30 7.69
C ALA A 28 18.59 32.60 6.74
N LEU A 29 18.45 32.29 5.44
CA LEU A 29 19.46 32.63 4.42
C LEU A 29 19.60 34.14 4.22
N LEU A 30 18.48 34.88 4.19
CA LEU A 30 18.47 36.33 4.01
C LEU A 30 19.10 37.09 5.19
N ALA A 31 19.11 36.50 6.39
CA ALA A 31 19.76 37.06 7.57
C ALA A 31 21.28 36.79 7.64
N GLY A 32 21.86 36.05 6.69
CA GLY A 32 23.31 35.82 6.63
C GLY A 32 23.90 34.90 7.72
N GLN A 33 23.07 34.20 8.50
CA GLN A 33 23.52 33.43 9.67
C GLN A 33 23.99 32.00 9.37
N GLY A 34 24.18 31.63 8.10
CA GLY A 34 24.47 30.25 7.71
C GLY A 34 23.28 29.31 7.93
N LEU A 35 23.35 28.07 7.41
CA LEU A 35 22.32 27.08 7.72
C LEU A 35 22.44 26.66 9.20
N PRO A 36 21.33 26.61 9.96
CA PRO A 36 21.36 26.08 11.32
C PRO A 36 21.72 24.58 11.30
N PRO A 37 22.36 24.06 12.36
CA PRO A 37 22.62 22.63 12.47
C PRO A 37 21.30 21.84 12.46
N ALA A 38 21.33 20.62 11.90
CA ALA A 38 20.14 19.79 11.80
C ALA A 38 19.60 19.42 13.19
N TYR A 39 18.27 19.48 13.35
CA TYR A 39 17.59 19.14 14.59
C TYR A 39 18.00 17.75 15.11
N GLY A 40 18.38 17.66 16.39
CA GLY A 40 18.77 16.40 17.04
C GLY A 40 20.21 15.95 16.82
N THR A 41 21.02 16.67 16.03
CA THR A 41 22.46 16.39 15.92
C THR A 41 23.24 16.93 17.11
N ASP A 42 24.44 16.39 17.38
CA ASP A 42 25.30 16.88 18.47
C ASP A 42 25.60 18.38 18.36
N ALA A 43 25.78 18.88 17.13
CA ALA A 43 25.98 20.30 16.86
C ALA A 43 24.76 21.16 17.25
N TRP A 44 23.54 20.62 17.13
CA TRP A 44 22.31 21.28 17.60
C TRP A 44 22.16 21.19 19.13
N VAL A 45 22.51 20.04 19.73
CA VAL A 45 22.49 19.84 21.19
C VAL A 45 23.47 20.78 21.89
N ALA A 46 24.64 21.01 21.28
CA ALA A 46 25.69 21.88 21.82
C ALA A 46 25.31 23.38 21.85
N LEU A 47 24.24 23.81 21.17
CA LEU A 47 23.78 25.19 21.22
C LEU A 47 23.14 25.50 22.59
N PRO A 48 23.23 26.75 23.09
CA PRO A 48 22.42 27.21 24.23
C PRO A 48 20.92 27.04 23.99
N ASP A 49 20.14 26.85 25.05
CA ASP A 49 18.68 26.63 24.95
C ASP A 49 17.91 27.83 24.40
N ASP A 50 18.42 29.04 24.61
CA ASP A 50 17.88 30.30 24.11
C ASP A 50 18.44 30.70 22.72
N HIS A 51 19.34 29.90 22.15
CA HIS A 51 19.95 30.21 20.86
C HIS A 51 18.91 30.15 19.73
N PRO A 52 18.76 31.19 18.89
CA PRO A 52 17.72 31.24 17.85
C PRO A 52 17.85 30.10 16.83
N GLY A 53 19.08 29.65 16.57
CA GLY A 53 19.36 28.49 15.71
C GLY A 53 18.66 27.19 16.14
N LYS A 54 18.40 26.98 17.43
CA LYS A 54 17.65 25.80 17.90
C LYS A 54 16.20 25.82 17.40
N TRP A 55 15.53 26.98 17.52
CA TRP A 55 14.16 27.17 17.05
C TRP A 55 14.05 27.04 15.54
N VAL A 56 14.97 27.65 14.79
CA VAL A 56 14.98 27.52 13.31
C VAL A 56 15.16 26.07 12.89
N ALA A 57 16.06 25.31 13.52
CA ALA A 57 16.27 23.89 13.23
C ALA A 57 15.00 23.05 13.48
N VAL A 58 14.29 23.31 14.58
CA VAL A 58 13.01 22.64 14.91
C VAL A 58 11.95 22.95 13.86
N LEU A 59 11.78 24.23 13.49
CA LEU A 59 10.82 24.65 12.48
C LEU A 59 11.11 24.03 11.10
N LEU A 60 12.39 23.98 10.72
CA LEU A 60 12.81 23.32 9.49
C LEU A 60 12.53 21.81 9.53
N ALA A 61 12.80 21.13 10.65
CA ALA A 61 12.50 19.71 10.81
C ALA A 61 10.98 19.44 10.75
N ALA A 62 10.17 20.27 11.41
CA ALA A 62 8.71 20.18 11.38
C ALA A 62 8.14 20.45 9.99
N GLU A 63 8.66 21.44 9.27
CA GLU A 63 8.26 21.74 7.89
C GLU A 63 8.69 20.64 6.92
N CYS A 64 9.89 20.09 7.09
CA CYS A 64 10.33 18.90 6.37
C CYS A 64 9.38 17.73 6.62
N TRP A 65 8.99 17.47 7.86
CA TRP A 65 8.02 16.43 8.21
C TRP A 65 6.65 16.69 7.57
N ARG A 66 6.12 17.91 7.68
CA ARG A 66 4.85 18.32 7.07
C ARG A 66 4.86 18.13 5.56
N ARG A 67 5.93 18.59 4.88
CA ARG A 67 6.14 18.41 3.44
C ARG A 67 6.31 16.94 3.07
N TYR A 68 6.97 16.15 3.92
CA TYR A 68 7.11 14.70 3.73
C TYR A 68 5.77 13.95 3.76
N TRP A 69 4.76 14.52 4.40
CA TRP A 69 3.42 13.97 4.53
C TRP A 69 2.41 14.55 3.54
N THR A 70 2.84 15.37 2.58
CA THR A 70 1.94 15.80 1.49
C THR A 70 1.47 14.59 0.68
N PRO A 71 0.25 14.63 0.12
CA PRO A 71 -0.26 13.56 -0.74
C PRO A 71 0.73 13.13 -1.84
N ASP A 72 1.40 14.09 -2.47
CA ASP A 72 2.36 13.83 -3.56
C ASP A 72 3.60 13.08 -3.07
N MET A 73 4.17 13.46 -1.92
CA MET A 73 5.32 12.77 -1.35
C MET A 73 4.94 11.36 -0.83
N ARG A 74 3.70 11.19 -0.36
CA ARG A 74 3.16 9.86 -0.02
C ARG A 74 3.05 8.98 -1.27
N ALA A 75 2.52 9.51 -2.37
CA ALA A 75 2.42 8.78 -3.64
C ALA A 75 3.81 8.37 -4.16
N LEU A 76 4.77 9.31 -4.18
CA LEU A 76 6.16 9.01 -4.58
C LEU A 76 6.82 7.93 -3.71
N ARG A 77 6.55 7.92 -2.40
CA ARG A 77 7.04 6.86 -1.50
C ARG A 77 6.35 5.52 -1.74
N ALA A 78 5.04 5.52 -1.95
CA ALA A 78 4.30 4.30 -2.28
C ALA A 78 4.86 3.67 -3.56
N ASP A 79 5.09 4.49 -4.60
CA ASP A 79 5.71 4.05 -5.85
C ASP A 79 7.13 3.52 -5.65
N ALA A 80 7.95 4.21 -4.84
CA ALA A 80 9.30 3.77 -4.55
C ALA A 80 9.32 2.43 -3.77
N ALA A 81 8.44 2.29 -2.77
CA ALA A 81 8.26 1.08 -2.00
C ALA A 81 7.77 -0.08 -2.88
N GLU A 82 6.82 0.18 -3.79
CA GLU A 82 6.34 -0.81 -4.76
C GLU A 82 7.45 -1.26 -5.70
N ARG A 83 8.26 -0.34 -6.24
CA ARG A 83 9.42 -0.68 -7.07
C ARG A 83 10.43 -1.54 -6.30
N ALA A 84 10.76 -1.16 -5.06
CA ALA A 84 11.67 -1.93 -4.21
C ALA A 84 11.13 -3.34 -3.93
N LEU A 85 9.82 -3.45 -3.64
CA LEU A 85 9.14 -4.74 -3.45
C LEU A 85 9.20 -5.60 -4.71
N ARG A 86 8.92 -5.04 -5.89
CA ARG A 86 9.01 -5.75 -7.18
C ARG A 86 10.43 -6.28 -7.44
N VAL A 87 11.47 -5.49 -7.15
CA VAL A 87 12.87 -5.92 -7.28
C VAL A 87 13.18 -7.08 -6.33
N ARG A 88 12.78 -6.96 -5.05
CA ARG A 88 12.99 -8.01 -4.05
C ARG A 88 12.24 -9.30 -4.40
N LEU A 89 10.99 -9.20 -4.84
CA LEU A 89 10.18 -10.34 -5.26
C LEU A 89 10.84 -11.06 -6.45
N ARG A 90 11.35 -10.32 -7.44
CA ARG A 90 12.09 -10.90 -8.57
C ARG A 90 13.38 -11.60 -8.12
N ALA A 91 14.09 -11.05 -7.14
CA ALA A 91 15.26 -11.71 -6.56
C ALA A 91 14.87 -13.03 -5.88
N MET A 92 13.87 -13.01 -4.99
CA MET A 92 13.37 -14.23 -4.34
C MET A 92 12.88 -15.28 -5.33
N CYS A 93 12.19 -14.88 -6.41
CA CYS A 93 11.78 -15.81 -7.46
C CYS A 93 12.96 -16.46 -8.17
N ARG A 94 14.07 -15.73 -8.36
CA ARG A 94 15.32 -16.29 -8.92
C ARG A 94 15.97 -17.25 -7.92
N ASP A 95 16.10 -16.85 -6.66
CA ASP A 95 16.68 -17.72 -5.62
C ASP A 95 15.91 -19.04 -5.48
N LEU A 96 14.56 -18.98 -5.54
CA LEU A 96 13.71 -20.18 -5.53
C LEU A 96 13.84 -21.01 -6.82
N ALA A 97 14.07 -20.37 -7.96
CA ALA A 97 14.31 -21.07 -9.22
C ALA A 97 15.68 -21.75 -9.23
N ASP A 98 16.71 -21.09 -8.71
CA ASP A 98 18.09 -21.60 -8.63
C ASP A 98 18.23 -22.72 -7.60
N GLY A 99 17.53 -22.60 -6.45
CA GLY A 99 17.48 -23.65 -5.42
C GLY A 99 16.66 -24.87 -5.83
N ARG A 100 15.83 -24.77 -6.87
CA ARG A 100 15.08 -25.90 -7.41
C ARG A 100 16.00 -26.69 -8.33
N ASP A 101 16.69 -27.68 -7.77
CA ASP A 101 17.41 -28.67 -8.56
C ASP A 101 16.39 -29.49 -9.38
N TRP A 102 16.16 -29.05 -10.62
CA TRP A 102 15.25 -29.69 -11.56
C TRP A 102 15.64 -31.15 -11.85
N ARG A 103 16.88 -31.55 -11.53
CA ARG A 103 17.35 -32.93 -11.67
C ARG A 103 16.85 -33.84 -10.55
N GLN A 104 16.52 -33.29 -9.37
CA GLN A 104 16.07 -34.06 -8.20
C GLN A 104 14.55 -34.25 -8.15
N HIS A 105 13.79 -33.48 -8.93
CA HIS A 105 12.32 -33.55 -8.96
C HIS A 105 11.82 -33.97 -10.34
N ALA A 106 12.09 -35.21 -10.73
CA ALA A 106 11.58 -35.80 -11.99
C ALA A 106 10.04 -35.80 -12.11
N THR A 107 9.33 -35.54 -11.01
CA THR A 107 7.86 -35.49 -10.94
C THR A 107 7.29 -34.06 -10.93
N ALA A 108 8.12 -33.03 -10.94
CA ALA A 108 7.64 -31.65 -10.97
C ALA A 108 7.17 -31.24 -12.38
N PRO A 109 6.04 -30.52 -12.51
CA PRO A 109 5.60 -29.99 -13.80
C PRO A 109 6.62 -28.96 -14.33
N SER A 110 6.91 -29.06 -15.63
CA SER A 110 7.81 -28.12 -16.33
C SER A 110 7.24 -26.69 -16.34
N TYR A 111 8.10 -25.68 -16.56
CA TYR A 111 7.67 -24.28 -16.67
C TYR A 111 6.61 -24.09 -17.77
N ALA A 112 6.82 -24.69 -18.95
CA ALA A 112 5.84 -24.65 -20.05
C ALA A 112 4.50 -25.29 -19.66
N GLU A 113 4.50 -26.33 -18.83
CA GLU A 113 3.26 -26.92 -18.32
C GLU A 113 2.57 -26.01 -17.32
N LEU A 114 3.30 -25.33 -16.45
CA LEU A 114 2.73 -24.32 -15.55
C LEU A 114 2.12 -23.16 -16.34
N GLU A 115 2.76 -22.69 -17.41
CA GLU A 115 2.16 -21.67 -18.29
C GLU A 115 0.89 -22.16 -18.99
N ARG A 116 0.88 -23.41 -19.50
CA ARG A 116 -0.34 -24.03 -20.05
C ARG A 116 -1.46 -24.08 -19.01
N ARG A 117 -1.17 -24.52 -17.78
CA ARG A 117 -2.14 -24.56 -16.67
C ARG A 117 -2.67 -23.17 -16.29
N ARG A 118 -1.88 -22.11 -16.44
CA ARG A 118 -2.32 -20.72 -16.21
C ARG A 118 -3.19 -20.19 -17.35
N ALA A 119 -2.88 -20.57 -18.58
CA ALA A 119 -3.65 -20.17 -19.75
C ALA A 119 -5.01 -20.89 -19.84
N THR A 120 -5.12 -22.10 -19.28
CA THR A 120 -6.41 -22.79 -19.12
C THR A 120 -7.21 -22.09 -18.02
N PRO A 121 -8.36 -21.47 -18.34
CA PRO A 121 -9.24 -20.91 -17.31
C PRO A 121 -9.62 -22.04 -16.34
N PRO A 122 -9.64 -21.79 -15.02
CA PRO A 122 -10.12 -22.81 -14.10
C PRO A 122 -11.56 -23.16 -14.49
N GLU A 123 -11.86 -24.44 -14.65
CA GLU A 123 -13.23 -24.90 -14.73
C GLU A 123 -13.92 -24.50 -13.42
N ILE A 124 -14.96 -23.68 -13.52
CA ILE A 124 -15.72 -23.21 -12.36
C ILE A 124 -16.90 -24.15 -12.19
N VAL A 125 -16.97 -24.81 -11.05
CA VAL A 125 -18.11 -25.64 -10.67
C VAL A 125 -19.00 -24.82 -9.76
N THR A 126 -20.28 -24.76 -10.09
CA THR A 126 -21.32 -24.20 -9.23
C THR A 126 -21.80 -25.29 -8.29
N VAL A 127 -21.61 -25.08 -6.99
CA VAL A 127 -22.04 -26.03 -5.94
C VAL A 127 -23.20 -25.40 -5.18
N ALA A 128 -24.28 -26.16 -4.99
CA ALA A 128 -25.41 -25.75 -4.17
C ALA A 128 -25.05 -25.82 -2.67
N CYS A 129 -25.58 -24.90 -1.86
CA CYS A 129 -25.48 -25.01 -0.40
C CYS A 129 -26.25 -26.27 0.04
N VAL A 130 -25.64 -27.05 0.94
CA VAL A 130 -26.22 -28.33 1.41
C VAL A 130 -27.32 -28.10 2.46
N GLU A 131 -27.43 -26.88 2.99
CA GLU A 131 -28.43 -26.54 3.99
C GLU A 131 -29.86 -26.57 3.41
N PRO A 132 -30.79 -27.33 4.00
CA PRO A 132 -32.16 -27.42 3.53
C PRO A 132 -32.82 -26.04 3.46
N GLY A 133 -33.38 -25.70 2.28
CA GLY A 133 -34.06 -24.42 2.06
C GLY A 133 -33.15 -23.24 1.69
N CYS A 134 -31.83 -23.44 1.63
CA CYS A 134 -30.89 -22.42 1.19
C CYS A 134 -30.83 -22.35 -0.35
N PRO A 135 -31.22 -21.23 -0.99
CA PRO A 135 -31.12 -21.07 -2.44
C PRO A 135 -29.69 -20.70 -2.91
N ALA A 136 -28.74 -20.55 -1.98
CA ALA A 136 -27.40 -20.08 -2.31
C ALA A 136 -26.63 -21.12 -3.16
N THR A 137 -25.98 -20.61 -4.20
CA THR A 137 -24.98 -21.35 -4.98
C THR A 137 -23.67 -20.60 -4.92
N TYR A 138 -22.55 -21.33 -4.90
CA TYR A 138 -21.23 -20.73 -4.92
C TYR A 138 -20.37 -21.35 -6.02
N SER A 139 -19.58 -20.49 -6.65
CA SER A 139 -18.65 -20.85 -7.73
C SER A 139 -17.28 -21.13 -7.14
N ARG A 140 -16.69 -22.29 -7.43
CA ARG A 140 -15.33 -22.64 -7.03
C ARG A 140 -14.59 -23.37 -8.16
N PRO A 141 -13.26 -23.20 -8.30
CA PRO A 141 -12.48 -24.00 -9.23
C PRO A 141 -12.64 -25.52 -8.98
N ALA A 142 -12.88 -26.29 -10.05
CA ALA A 142 -13.15 -27.73 -10.03
C ALA A 142 -12.08 -28.54 -9.30
N HIS A 143 -10.81 -28.18 -9.49
CA HIS A 143 -9.67 -28.86 -8.84
C HIS A 143 -9.64 -28.70 -7.31
N LEU A 144 -10.42 -27.76 -6.76
CA LEU A 144 -10.60 -27.62 -5.32
C LEU A 144 -11.83 -28.37 -4.79
N HIS A 145 -12.66 -28.93 -5.67
CA HIS A 145 -13.75 -29.82 -5.32
C HIS A 145 -13.21 -31.24 -5.19
N ARG A 146 -12.92 -31.67 -3.96
CA ARG A 146 -12.63 -33.08 -3.67
C ARG A 146 -13.95 -33.79 -3.33
N PRO A 147 -14.27 -34.92 -3.97
CA PRO A 147 -15.38 -35.76 -3.53
C PRO A 147 -15.21 -36.11 -2.04
N GLY A 148 -16.24 -35.86 -1.22
CA GLY A 148 -16.20 -36.12 0.22
C GLY A 148 -15.57 -35.03 1.09
N THR A 149 -15.04 -33.93 0.52
CA THR A 149 -14.75 -32.75 1.35
C THR A 149 -16.08 -32.12 1.78
N PRO A 150 -16.31 -31.84 3.07
CA PRO A 150 -17.50 -31.13 3.49
C PRO A 150 -17.57 -29.80 2.73
N THR A 151 -18.70 -29.58 2.06
CA THR A 151 -18.99 -28.29 1.43
C THR A 151 -18.90 -27.22 2.51
N PRO A 152 -18.23 -26.08 2.25
CA PRO A 152 -18.23 -24.99 3.20
C PRO A 152 -19.67 -24.67 3.58
N ARG A 153 -19.97 -24.75 4.88
CA ARG A 153 -21.23 -24.22 5.40
C ARG A 153 -21.28 -22.75 5.04
N CYS A 154 -22.47 -22.26 4.72
CA CYS A 154 -22.68 -20.90 4.33
C CYS A 154 -22.38 -20.01 5.57
N TRP A 155 -21.17 -19.43 5.67
CA TRP A 155 -20.67 -18.73 6.87
C TRP A 155 -21.46 -17.46 7.24
N HIS A 156 -22.39 -17.03 6.39
CA HIS A 156 -23.26 -15.89 6.63
C HIS A 156 -24.68 -16.19 6.16
N HIS A 157 -25.45 -16.86 7.01
CA HIS A 157 -26.90 -16.75 6.96
C HIS A 157 -27.34 -15.65 7.90
N THR A 158 -27.47 -14.44 7.36
CA THR A 158 -28.45 -13.51 7.91
C THR A 158 -29.83 -13.95 7.42
N ASP A 159 -30.79 -14.10 8.32
CA ASP A 159 -32.18 -14.29 7.94
C ASP A 159 -32.67 -13.10 7.08
N THR A 160 -33.87 -13.19 6.48
CA THR A 160 -34.47 -12.07 5.73
C THR A 160 -34.66 -10.80 6.59
N ALA A 161 -34.50 -10.90 7.91
CA ALA A 161 -34.52 -9.81 8.87
C ALA A 161 -33.12 -9.31 9.29
N GLY A 162 -32.04 -9.81 8.67
CA GLY A 162 -30.67 -9.38 8.93
C GLY A 162 -30.03 -9.95 10.20
N ARG A 163 -30.62 -10.97 10.85
CA ARG A 163 -30.09 -11.57 12.08
C ARG A 163 -29.18 -12.75 11.75
N GLU A 164 -28.01 -12.80 12.37
CA GLU A 164 -27.14 -13.98 12.33
C GLU A 164 -27.87 -15.16 12.98
N VAL A 165 -28.09 -16.22 12.21
CA VAL A 165 -28.62 -17.48 12.73
C VAL A 165 -27.43 -18.29 13.23
N ALA A 166 -27.36 -18.50 14.54
CA ALA A 166 -26.32 -19.30 15.21
C ALA A 166 -26.53 -20.81 15.03
#